data_AF-A0A7G2SGP6-F1
#
_entry.id   AF-A0A7G2SGP6-F1
#
_cell.length_a   1.000
_cell.length_b   1.000
_cell.length_c   1.000
_cell.angle_alpha   90.00
_cell.angle_beta   90.00
_cell.angle_gamma   90.00
#
_symmetry.space_group_name_H-M   'P 1'
#
loop_
_entity.id
_entity.type
_entity.pdbx_description
1 polymer ?
#
loop_
_entity_poly.entity_id
_entity_poly.type
_entity_poly.pdbx_seq_one_letter_code
_entity_poly.pdbx_strand_id
1 'polypeptide(L)'
;MSAFDTTATAFLYGYVDTDMPGYRQVSLGGSVKTVAAGYYRWDAFITAINAAITSAGWAVVSTSTGLTTLTKASGTAAVLWPDRMGWLLGYDQPPNAAEGTVAAVQGRTVAPGAIPLIGATWDSVEIQKERQFVVDRSQRGHGYVFGTSRVWRWRLVMSQHALEALRSGWCLSGKVVISAKDPTQLGSDSAWSTSNTDGYVEGVPVGVEGVRWLDTLQTVAEVTLLITTAGP
;
A
#
# COMPACT_ATOMS: atom_id res chain seq x y z
N MET A 1 -25.87 2.53 -0.24
CA MET A 1 -24.49 2.09 -0.55
C MET A 1 -23.55 3.03 0.17
N SER A 2 -22.63 2.48 0.98
CA SER A 2 -21.52 3.26 1.54
C SER A 2 -20.66 3.81 0.40
N ALA A 3 -20.00 4.95 0.57
CA ALA A 3 -19.10 5.52 -0.45
C ALA A 3 -17.92 4.58 -0.82
N PHE A 4 -17.71 3.51 -0.05
CA PHE A 4 -16.64 2.53 -0.21
C PHE A 4 -17.11 1.14 -0.71
N ASP A 5 -18.36 1.03 -1.18
CA ASP A 5 -19.05 -0.24 -1.46
C ASP A 5 -18.72 -0.88 -2.83
N THR A 6 -17.43 -0.85 -3.22
CA THR A 6 -16.93 -1.58 -4.39
C THR A 6 -16.07 -2.75 -3.94
N THR A 7 -16.56 -3.97 -4.16
CA THR A 7 -15.80 -5.19 -3.91
C THR A 7 -14.51 -5.20 -4.73
N ALA A 8 -13.38 -5.23 -4.05
CA ALA A 8 -12.07 -5.30 -4.70
C ALA A 8 -11.85 -6.67 -5.35
N THR A 9 -11.32 -6.68 -6.57
CA THR A 9 -10.89 -7.90 -7.28
C THR A 9 -9.36 -8.07 -7.23
N ALA A 10 -8.65 -7.00 -6.92
CA ALA A 10 -7.21 -6.98 -6.70
C ALA A 10 -6.84 -5.86 -5.72
N PHE A 11 -5.60 -5.85 -5.27
CA PHE A 11 -5.03 -4.83 -4.40
C PHE A 11 -3.64 -4.42 -4.88
N LEU A 12 -3.37 -3.13 -4.73
CA LEU A 12 -2.03 -2.56 -4.84
C LEU A 12 -1.47 -2.35 -3.43
N TYR A 13 -0.44 -3.14 -3.09
CA TYR A 13 0.22 -3.11 -1.80
C TYR A 13 1.52 -2.30 -1.87
N GLY A 14 1.68 -1.38 -0.93
CA GLY A 14 2.93 -0.71 -0.65
C GLY A 14 3.73 -1.43 0.43
N TYR A 15 5.00 -1.05 0.54
CA TYR A 15 5.87 -1.46 1.63
C TYR A 15 5.97 -0.37 2.70
N VAL A 16 6.26 -0.77 3.93
CA VAL A 16 6.45 0.08 5.10
C VAL A 16 7.81 -0.25 5.70
N ASP A 17 8.67 0.76 5.75
CA ASP A 17 9.93 0.70 6.47
C ASP A 17 9.74 1.23 7.89
N THR A 18 9.90 0.35 8.87
CA THR A 18 9.77 0.65 10.31
C THR A 18 11.12 0.73 11.01
N ASP A 19 12.22 0.48 10.29
CA ASP A 19 13.58 0.85 10.74
C ASP A 19 13.68 2.38 10.82
N MET A 20 12.95 3.08 9.94
CA MET A 20 12.81 4.53 9.96
C MET A 20 11.71 5.01 10.93
N PRO A 21 11.95 6.08 11.71
CA PRO A 21 10.92 6.67 12.55
C PRO A 21 9.74 7.20 11.71
N GLY A 22 8.51 7.03 12.20
CA GLY A 22 7.33 7.72 11.66
C GLY A 22 6.08 6.88 11.47
N TYR A 23 6.19 5.54 11.42
CA TYR A 23 5.07 4.65 11.08
C TYR A 23 5.05 3.37 11.92
N ARG A 24 5.41 3.44 13.20
CA ARG A 24 5.63 2.26 14.04
C ARG A 24 5.06 2.33 15.45
N GLN A 25 4.42 3.43 15.85
CA GLN A 25 3.98 3.63 17.23
C GLN A 25 2.48 3.92 17.36
N VAL A 26 1.85 3.32 18.37
CA VAL A 26 0.51 3.69 18.88
C VAL A 26 0.51 3.65 20.39
N SER A 27 -0.10 4.63 21.04
CA SER A 27 -0.31 4.61 22.49
C SER A 27 -1.71 4.11 22.80
N LEU A 28 -1.78 3.01 23.55
CA LEU A 28 -3.02 2.32 23.91
C LEU A 28 -3.11 2.24 25.43
N GLY A 29 -4.12 2.88 26.02
CA GLY A 29 -4.31 2.93 27.47
C GLY A 29 -3.16 3.60 28.21
N GLY A 30 -2.48 4.56 27.57
CA GLY A 30 -1.33 5.28 28.15
C GLY A 30 0.02 4.58 27.96
N SER A 31 0.08 3.41 27.33
CA SER A 31 1.32 2.70 27.02
C SER A 31 1.61 2.72 25.53
N VAL A 32 2.81 3.16 25.14
CA VAL A 32 3.26 3.11 23.74
C VAL A 32 3.59 1.67 23.35
N LYS A 33 2.93 1.19 22.29
CA LYS A 33 3.23 -0.04 21.58
C LYS A 33 4.03 0.31 20.34
N THR A 34 5.09 -0.45 20.10
CA THR A 34 6.03 -0.21 19.00
C THR A 34 6.10 -1.47 18.15
N VAL A 35 5.87 -1.32 16.85
CA VAL A 35 6.07 -2.38 15.85
C VAL A 35 7.56 -2.72 15.80
N ALA A 36 7.89 -4.00 15.65
CA ALA A 36 9.26 -4.42 15.45
C ALA A 36 9.86 -3.75 14.20
N ALA A 37 11.16 -3.47 14.23
CA ALA A 37 11.85 -2.83 13.12
C ALA A 37 12.00 -3.81 11.94
N GLY A 38 11.89 -3.30 10.72
CA GLY A 38 11.98 -4.07 9.49
C GLY A 38 11.26 -3.44 8.31
N TYR A 39 11.36 -4.11 7.16
CA TYR A 39 10.76 -3.70 5.90
C TYR A 39 9.64 -4.65 5.49
N TYR A 40 8.41 -4.21 5.64
CA TYR A 40 7.22 -5.05 5.54
C TYR A 40 6.36 -4.65 4.35
N ARG A 41 5.86 -5.61 3.58
CA ARG A 41 4.67 -5.36 2.76
C ARG A 41 3.47 -5.13 3.69
N TRP A 42 2.46 -4.39 3.25
CA TRP A 42 1.30 -4.00 4.06
C TRP A 42 0.70 -5.10 4.95
N ASP A 43 0.50 -6.29 4.43
CA ASP A 43 -0.05 -7.44 5.15
C ASP A 43 0.85 -7.95 6.28
N ALA A 44 2.15 -8.05 5.99
CA ALA A 44 3.15 -8.37 6.99
C ALA A 44 3.24 -7.24 8.03
N PHE A 45 3.04 -5.99 7.62
CA PHE A 45 2.97 -4.85 8.54
C PHE A 45 1.76 -4.92 9.47
N ILE A 46 0.55 -5.24 8.96
CA ILE A 46 -0.63 -5.47 9.80
C ILE A 46 -0.38 -6.62 10.80
N THR A 47 0.28 -7.69 10.36
CA THR A 47 0.68 -8.80 11.24
C THR A 47 1.65 -8.34 12.33
N ALA A 48 2.65 -7.53 11.97
CA ALA A 48 3.63 -6.97 12.92
C ALA A 48 2.99 -5.99 13.91
N ILE A 49 2.03 -5.17 13.48
CA ILE A 49 1.21 -4.33 14.37
C ILE A 49 0.47 -5.22 15.37
N ASN A 50 -0.26 -6.22 14.88
CA ASN A 50 -1.02 -7.13 15.74
C ASN A 50 -0.12 -7.82 16.77
N ALA A 51 1.08 -8.27 16.37
CA ALA A 51 2.04 -8.83 17.31
C ALA A 51 2.42 -7.85 18.43
N ALA A 52 2.51 -6.55 18.15
CA ALA A 52 2.83 -5.52 19.15
C ALA A 52 1.66 -5.15 20.07
N ILE A 53 0.41 -5.22 19.59
CA ILE A 53 -0.76 -4.70 20.32
C ILE A 53 -1.67 -5.77 20.95
N THR A 54 -1.59 -7.03 20.51
CA THR A 54 -2.50 -8.11 20.95
C THR A 54 -2.42 -8.35 22.46
N SER A 55 -1.23 -8.24 23.05
CA SER A 55 -1.03 -8.38 24.52
C SER A 55 -1.77 -7.30 25.33
N ALA A 56 -2.11 -6.17 24.71
CA ALA A 56 -2.94 -5.12 25.32
C ALA A 56 -4.44 -5.29 25.02
N GLY A 57 -4.84 -6.41 24.41
CA GLY A 57 -6.22 -6.71 24.06
C GLY A 57 -6.74 -5.91 22.88
N TRP A 58 -5.87 -5.49 21.95
CA TRP A 58 -6.25 -4.77 20.73
C TRP A 58 -5.91 -5.59 19.48
N ALA A 59 -6.63 -5.35 18.40
CA ALA A 59 -6.37 -5.92 17.08
C ALA A 59 -6.65 -4.91 15.97
N VAL A 60 -5.83 -4.91 14.92
CA VAL A 60 -6.07 -4.19 13.67
C VAL A 60 -6.46 -5.20 12.59
N VAL A 61 -7.56 -4.93 11.91
CA VAL A 61 -8.03 -5.73 10.77
C VAL A 61 -8.14 -4.85 9.54
N SER A 62 -7.60 -5.30 8.41
CA SER A 62 -7.84 -4.68 7.10
C SER A 62 -9.03 -5.37 6.43
N THR A 63 -9.94 -4.60 5.84
CA THR A 63 -11.14 -5.11 5.16
C THR A 63 -10.91 -5.26 3.65
N SER A 64 -11.80 -5.99 2.98
CA SER A 64 -11.83 -6.09 1.51
C SER A 64 -12.15 -4.77 0.79
N THR A 65 -12.54 -3.72 1.54
CA THR A 65 -12.75 -2.37 1.02
C THR A 65 -11.52 -1.47 1.19
N GLY A 66 -10.39 -2.00 1.67
CA GLY A 66 -9.16 -1.23 1.90
C GLY A 66 -9.19 -0.32 3.13
N LEU A 67 -10.22 -0.44 3.97
CA LEU A 67 -10.28 0.23 5.26
C LEU A 67 -9.61 -0.62 6.33
N THR A 68 -9.12 0.02 7.38
CA THR A 68 -8.67 -0.70 8.58
C THR A 68 -9.58 -0.40 9.76
N THR A 69 -9.67 -1.33 10.72
CA THR A 69 -10.38 -1.12 11.98
C THR A 69 -9.48 -1.58 13.12
N LEU A 70 -9.25 -0.69 14.09
CA LEU A 70 -8.57 -0.99 15.34
C LEU A 70 -9.63 -1.25 16.40
N THR A 71 -9.67 -2.44 16.98
CA THR A 71 -10.71 -2.86 17.93
C THR A 71 -10.09 -3.37 19.22
N LYS A 72 -10.67 -3.01 20.35
CA LYS A 72 -10.35 -3.56 21.66
C LYS A 72 -11.25 -4.75 21.95
N ALA A 73 -10.66 -5.86 22.42
CA ALA A 73 -11.39 -7.10 22.73
C ALA A 73 -12.45 -6.90 23.82
N SER A 74 -12.19 -6.04 24.81
CA SER A 74 -13.16 -5.69 25.85
C SER A 74 -12.96 -4.28 26.41
N GLY A 75 -14.08 -3.62 26.72
CA GLY A 75 -14.12 -2.27 27.30
C GLY A 75 -13.62 -1.17 26.35
N THR A 76 -13.18 -0.06 26.93
CA THR A 76 -12.63 1.09 26.19
C THR A 76 -11.23 1.43 26.71
N ALA A 77 -10.41 2.11 25.91
CA ALA A 77 -9.16 2.71 26.37
C ALA A 77 -8.79 3.93 25.51
N ALA A 78 -7.97 4.82 26.09
CA ALA A 78 -7.42 5.96 25.38
C ALA A 78 -6.53 5.49 24.22
N VAL A 79 -6.76 6.03 23.02
CA VAL A 79 -5.92 5.83 21.84
C VAL A 79 -5.31 7.17 21.44
N LEU A 80 -3.99 7.17 21.28
CA LEU A 80 -3.19 8.30 20.82
C LEU A 80 -2.22 7.78 19.76
N TRP A 81 -1.97 8.60 18.74
CA TRP A 81 -1.07 8.30 17.62
C TRP A 81 0.23 9.09 17.80
N PRO A 82 1.31 8.55 18.39
CA PRO A 82 2.56 9.31 18.58
C PRO A 82 3.24 9.72 17.27
N ASP A 83 3.01 8.96 16.20
CA ASP A 83 3.59 9.18 14.88
C ASP A 83 2.52 9.16 13.76
N ARG A 84 2.94 9.01 12.50
CA ARG A 84 2.06 9.02 11.32
C ARG A 84 1.36 7.69 11.07
N MET A 85 1.44 6.71 11.98
CA MET A 85 0.77 5.42 11.80
C MET A 85 -0.75 5.55 11.73
N GLY A 86 -1.36 6.51 12.44
CA GLY A 86 -2.80 6.76 12.37
C GLY A 86 -3.27 7.18 10.97
N TRP A 87 -2.52 8.06 10.31
CA TRP A 87 -2.72 8.42 8.91
C TRP A 87 -2.50 7.24 7.97
N LEU A 88 -1.41 6.48 8.16
CA LEU A 88 -1.06 5.36 7.29
C LEU A 88 -2.12 4.26 7.32
N LEU A 89 -2.74 4.01 8.47
CA LEU A 89 -3.84 3.05 8.62
C LEU A 89 -5.18 3.57 8.08
N GLY A 90 -5.27 4.84 7.65
CA GLY A 90 -6.49 5.42 7.10
C GLY A 90 -7.48 5.95 8.15
N TYR A 91 -7.02 6.26 9.37
CA TYR A 91 -7.86 6.89 10.39
C TYR A 91 -7.97 8.41 10.24
N ASP A 92 -7.25 8.99 9.27
CA ASP A 92 -7.18 10.44 9.04
C ASP A 92 -6.74 11.21 10.30
N GLN A 93 -5.67 10.72 10.93
CA GLN A 93 -5.13 11.29 12.16
C GLN A 93 -3.69 11.76 11.96
N PRO A 94 -3.38 13.03 12.26
CA PRO A 94 -2.00 13.50 12.24
C PRO A 94 -1.21 12.97 13.46
N PRO A 95 0.13 13.08 13.44
CA PRO A 95 0.95 12.74 14.59
C PRO A 95 0.55 13.51 15.84
N ASN A 96 0.64 12.84 16.98
CA ASN A 96 0.21 13.26 18.31
C ASN A 96 -1.30 13.51 18.46
N ALA A 97 -2.13 13.13 17.49
CA ALA A 97 -3.58 13.21 17.62
C ALA A 97 -4.14 12.09 18.51
N ALA A 98 -5.20 12.41 19.24
CA ALA A 98 -5.91 11.48 20.11
C ALA A 98 -7.29 11.15 19.53
N GLU A 99 -7.66 9.87 19.54
CA GLU A 99 -9.04 9.44 19.29
C GLU A 99 -9.88 9.47 20.57
N GLY A 100 -9.23 9.64 21.73
CA GLY A 100 -9.86 9.59 23.04
C GLY A 100 -10.09 8.15 23.51
N THR A 101 -11.00 7.98 24.48
CA THR A 101 -11.30 6.68 25.09
C THR A 101 -12.38 5.96 24.30
N VAL A 102 -11.98 4.95 23.52
CA VAL A 102 -12.85 4.24 22.58
C VAL A 102 -12.72 2.73 22.68
N ALA A 103 -13.73 2.00 22.22
CA ALA A 103 -13.67 0.54 22.04
C ALA A 103 -13.15 0.15 20.65
N ALA A 104 -13.33 1.02 19.66
CA ALA A 104 -12.85 0.81 18.30
C ALA A 104 -12.59 2.15 17.60
N VAL A 105 -11.67 2.13 16.64
CA VAL A 105 -11.41 3.21 15.68
C VAL A 105 -11.65 2.65 14.28
N GLN A 106 -12.61 3.23 13.57
CA GLN A 106 -12.93 2.85 12.19
C GLN A 106 -12.13 3.69 11.20
N GLY A 107 -11.63 3.06 10.15
CA GLY A 107 -10.98 3.73 9.02
C GLY A 107 -11.94 4.73 8.38
N ARG A 108 -11.46 5.95 8.16
CA ARG A 108 -12.20 7.05 7.52
C ARG A 108 -11.82 7.19 6.05
N THR A 109 -10.61 6.77 5.70
CA THR A 109 -10.08 6.76 4.33
C THR A 109 -9.50 5.40 3.99
N VAL A 110 -9.39 5.10 2.70
CA VAL A 110 -8.61 3.94 2.24
C VAL A 110 -7.17 4.07 2.73
N ALA A 111 -6.61 3.00 3.27
CA ALA A 111 -5.22 2.99 3.74
C ALA A 111 -4.26 3.14 2.55
N PRO A 112 -3.35 4.14 2.54
CA PRO A 112 -2.38 4.33 1.46
C PRO A 112 -1.50 3.13 1.14
N GLY A 113 -1.29 2.23 2.10
CA GLY A 113 -0.47 1.04 1.92
C GLY A 113 -1.20 -0.18 1.33
N ALA A 114 -2.53 -0.19 1.26
CA ALA A 114 -3.30 -1.24 0.59
C ALA A 114 -4.51 -0.65 -0.13
N ILE A 115 -4.31 -0.37 -1.41
CA ILE A 115 -5.31 0.28 -2.25
C ILE A 115 -6.15 -0.80 -2.94
N PRO A 116 -7.48 -0.83 -2.70
CA PRO A 116 -8.39 -1.76 -3.35
C PRO A 116 -8.58 -1.37 -4.82
N LEU A 117 -8.59 -2.37 -5.69
CA LEU A 117 -8.77 -2.22 -7.12
C LEU A 117 -10.03 -2.95 -7.56
N ILE A 118 -10.84 -2.29 -8.38
CA ILE A 118 -12.01 -2.88 -9.05
C ILE A 118 -11.56 -3.83 -10.17
N GLY A 119 -10.42 -3.52 -10.79
CA GLY A 119 -9.79 -4.36 -11.80
C GLY A 119 -8.33 -3.99 -12.02
N ALA A 120 -7.54 -4.97 -12.46
CA ALA A 120 -6.14 -4.79 -12.77
C ALA A 120 -5.75 -5.61 -14.00
N THR A 121 -5.06 -4.98 -14.94
CA THR A 121 -4.39 -5.66 -16.06
C THR A 121 -2.99 -5.11 -16.21
N TRP A 122 -2.07 -5.91 -16.75
CA TRP A 122 -0.69 -5.48 -16.98
C TRP A 122 -0.14 -6.02 -18.29
N ASP A 123 0.52 -5.12 -19.03
CA ASP A 123 1.16 -5.43 -20.30
C ASP A 123 2.67 -5.18 -20.18
N SER A 124 3.50 -6.06 -20.75
CA SER A 124 4.94 -5.81 -20.84
C SER A 124 5.21 -4.68 -21.84
N VAL A 125 6.02 -3.70 -21.46
CA VAL A 125 6.49 -2.66 -22.38
C VAL A 125 7.82 -3.11 -22.98
N GLU A 126 7.84 -3.26 -24.30
CA GLU A 126 9.08 -3.50 -25.02
C GLU A 126 9.89 -2.20 -25.01
N ILE A 127 10.95 -2.17 -24.20
CA ILE A 127 11.95 -1.11 -24.28
C ILE A 127 12.77 -1.43 -25.53
N GLN A 128 12.50 -0.71 -26.62
CA GLN A 128 13.42 -0.73 -27.76
C GLN A 128 14.75 -0.15 -27.26
N LYS A 129 15.71 -1.03 -27.00
CA LYS A 129 17.09 -0.68 -26.66
C LYS A 129 17.58 0.29 -27.72
N GLU A 130 17.89 1.52 -27.32
CA GLU A 130 18.51 2.51 -28.21
C GLU A 130 19.68 1.84 -28.93
N ARG A 131 19.53 1.71 -30.24
CA ARG A 131 20.47 1.05 -31.13
C ARG A 131 21.61 2.03 -31.45
N GLN A 132 22.48 2.27 -30.48
CA GLN A 132 23.85 2.79 -30.59
C GLN A 132 24.08 4.21 -31.18
N PHE A 133 25.20 4.79 -30.72
CA PHE A 133 26.03 5.88 -31.26
C PHE A 133 25.79 7.25 -30.58
N VAL A 134 26.76 7.95 -29.98
CA VAL A 134 28.23 8.01 -30.07
C VAL A 134 28.77 8.24 -28.65
N VAL A 135 30.02 7.80 -28.37
CA VAL A 135 30.72 8.09 -27.10
C VAL A 135 30.84 9.60 -26.92
N ASP A 136 29.94 10.22 -26.16
CA ASP A 136 30.17 11.50 -25.53
C ASP A 136 30.60 11.26 -24.07
N ARG A 137 31.90 11.43 -23.84
CA ARG A 137 32.57 11.23 -22.55
C ARG A 137 32.25 12.33 -21.52
N SER A 138 31.33 13.25 -21.81
CA SER A 138 31.18 14.48 -21.03
C SER A 138 30.01 14.54 -20.04
N GLN A 139 29.04 13.61 -20.05
CA GLN A 139 27.98 13.61 -19.04
C GLN A 139 28.28 12.66 -17.87
N ARG A 140 28.88 13.23 -16.82
CA ARG A 140 28.94 12.63 -15.49
C ARG A 140 27.54 12.60 -14.87
N GLY A 141 27.06 11.41 -14.51
CA GLY A 141 26.26 11.26 -13.29
C GLY A 141 24.75 11.02 -13.39
N HIS A 142 24.21 10.56 -14.51
CA HIS A 142 22.89 9.90 -14.49
C HIS A 142 23.11 8.41 -14.73
N GLY A 143 22.84 7.61 -13.68
CA GLY A 143 23.14 6.18 -13.65
C GLY A 143 22.46 5.43 -14.78
N TYR A 144 23.24 5.03 -15.79
CA TYR A 144 22.87 3.92 -16.64
C TYR A 144 22.93 2.66 -15.80
N VAL A 145 21.75 2.12 -15.48
CA VAL A 145 21.61 0.86 -14.75
C VAL A 145 22.11 -0.26 -15.67
N PHE A 146 23.30 -0.77 -15.36
CA PHE A 146 23.77 -2.05 -15.86
C PHE A 146 22.90 -3.15 -15.24
N GLY A 147 21.81 -3.50 -15.94
CA GLY A 147 20.89 -4.57 -15.57
C GLY A 147 19.67 -4.51 -16.49
N THR A 148 19.24 -5.64 -17.05
CA THR A 148 18.07 -5.70 -17.93
C THR A 148 16.80 -5.45 -17.13
N SER A 149 16.39 -4.19 -16.94
CA SER A 149 15.12 -3.85 -16.29
C SER A 149 13.96 -4.10 -17.25
N ARG A 150 12.98 -4.92 -16.86
CA ARG A 150 11.71 -5.00 -17.58
C ARG A 150 10.81 -3.89 -17.10
N VAL A 151 10.13 -3.22 -18.02
CA VAL A 151 9.11 -2.21 -17.70
C VAL A 151 7.75 -2.80 -18.05
N TRP A 152 6.81 -2.62 -17.14
CA TRP A 152 5.44 -3.04 -17.25
C TRP A 152 4.54 -1.83 -17.21
N ARG A 153 3.45 -1.88 -17.98
CA ARG A 153 2.35 -0.93 -17.93
C ARG A 153 1.20 -1.59 -17.19
N TRP A 154 0.94 -1.14 -15.98
CA TRP A 154 -0.21 -1.59 -15.19
C TRP A 154 -1.38 -0.65 -15.43
N ARG A 155 -2.53 -1.19 -15.85
CA ARG A 155 -3.79 -0.48 -15.95
C ARG A 155 -4.66 -0.88 -14.76
N LEU A 156 -4.91 0.07 -13.87
CA LEU A 156 -5.58 -0.13 -12.59
C LEU A 156 -6.90 0.60 -12.60
N VAL A 157 -8.00 -0.11 -12.38
CA VAL A 157 -9.34 0.49 -12.22
C VAL A 157 -9.65 0.58 -10.74
N MET A 158 -9.98 1.77 -10.25
CA MET A 158 -10.16 2.04 -8.82
C MET A 158 -11.27 3.07 -8.58
N SER A 159 -11.86 3.06 -7.39
CA SER A 159 -12.82 4.08 -6.98
C SER A 159 -12.14 5.44 -6.74
N GLN A 160 -12.93 6.51 -6.66
CA GLN A 160 -12.44 7.85 -6.32
C GLN A 160 -11.57 7.86 -5.04
N HIS A 161 -12.04 7.20 -3.98
CA HIS A 161 -11.32 7.17 -2.70
C HIS A 161 -10.02 6.35 -2.77
N ALA A 162 -10.00 5.29 -3.57
CA ALA A 162 -8.77 4.54 -3.83
C ALA A 162 -7.77 5.37 -4.65
N LEU A 163 -8.25 6.20 -5.59
CA LEU A 163 -7.41 7.16 -6.31
C LEU A 163 -6.85 8.25 -5.38
N GLU A 164 -7.64 8.75 -4.43
CA GLU A 164 -7.16 9.68 -3.40
C GLU A 164 -6.04 9.06 -2.54
N ALA A 165 -6.20 7.79 -2.15
CA ALA A 165 -5.15 7.04 -1.47
C ALA A 165 -3.89 6.87 -2.34
N LEU A 166 -4.03 6.61 -3.64
CA LEU A 166 -2.88 6.55 -4.55
C LEU A 166 -2.15 7.90 -4.66
N ARG A 167 -2.92 9.00 -4.73
CA ARG A 167 -2.40 10.37 -4.82
C ARG A 167 -1.66 10.83 -3.57
N SER A 168 -1.82 10.14 -2.44
CA SER A 168 -0.96 10.35 -1.27
C SER A 168 0.52 10.09 -1.55
N GLY A 169 0.83 9.33 -2.63
CA GLY A 169 2.19 9.05 -3.07
C GLY A 169 2.79 7.78 -2.47
N TRP A 170 2.12 7.11 -1.53
CA TRP A 170 2.67 5.93 -0.84
C TRP A 170 3.02 4.82 -1.84
N CYS A 171 2.03 4.32 -2.58
CA CYS A 171 2.23 3.31 -3.64
C CYS A 171 2.78 3.90 -4.96
N LEU A 172 3.30 5.12 -4.95
CA LEU A 172 4.05 5.71 -6.07
C LEU A 172 5.55 5.82 -5.77
N SER A 173 5.98 5.40 -4.58
CA SER A 173 7.37 5.44 -4.12
C SER A 173 7.77 4.11 -3.49
N GLY A 174 9.02 3.71 -3.69
CA GLY A 174 9.53 2.45 -3.16
C GLY A 174 8.98 1.21 -3.88
N LYS A 175 8.99 0.06 -3.20
CA LYS A 175 8.47 -1.19 -3.77
C LYS A 175 6.96 -1.25 -3.66
N VAL A 176 6.33 -1.83 -4.68
CA VAL A 176 4.90 -2.13 -4.70
C VAL A 176 4.63 -3.51 -5.28
N VAL A 177 3.51 -4.08 -4.89
CA VAL A 177 3.03 -5.38 -5.37
C VAL A 177 1.58 -5.27 -5.77
N ILE A 178 1.24 -5.85 -6.92
CA ILE A 178 -0.16 -6.09 -7.28
C ILE A 178 -0.52 -7.56 -7.10
N SER A 179 -1.67 -7.83 -6.49
CA SER A 179 -2.16 -9.19 -6.26
C SER A 179 -3.68 -9.25 -6.24
N ALA A 180 -4.24 -10.35 -6.73
CA ALA A 180 -5.68 -10.64 -6.65
C ALA A 180 -6.13 -11.00 -5.22
N LYS A 181 -5.19 -11.26 -4.30
CA LYS A 181 -5.51 -11.63 -2.93
C LYS A 181 -5.84 -10.40 -2.08
N ASP A 182 -6.95 -10.49 -1.37
CA ASP A 182 -7.39 -9.45 -0.44
C ASP A 182 -6.54 -9.44 0.85
N PRO A 183 -6.55 -8.35 1.65
CA PRO A 183 -5.76 -8.23 2.88
C PRO A 183 -6.05 -9.27 3.97
N THR A 184 -7.20 -9.95 3.89
CA THR A 184 -7.62 -10.97 4.86
C THR A 184 -7.07 -12.36 4.52
N GLN A 185 -6.55 -12.55 3.30
CA GLN A 185 -6.08 -13.83 2.78
C GLN A 185 -4.54 -13.96 2.73
N LEU A 186 -3.78 -12.99 3.28
CA LEU A 186 -2.34 -12.82 3.00
C LEU A 186 -1.38 -13.50 3.98
N GLY A 187 -1.89 -14.26 4.95
CA GLY A 187 -1.07 -14.97 5.93
C GLY A 187 -0.33 -16.21 5.41
N SER A 188 -0.49 -16.58 4.13
CA SER A 188 0.19 -17.74 3.53
C SER A 188 1.24 -17.30 2.51
N ASP A 189 2.49 -17.75 2.68
CA ASP A 189 3.60 -17.55 1.73
C ASP A 189 3.26 -17.98 0.30
N SER A 190 2.26 -18.87 0.14
CA SER A 190 1.74 -19.31 -1.15
C SER A 190 1.06 -18.22 -1.98
N ALA A 191 0.65 -17.10 -1.38
CA ALA A 191 0.13 -15.94 -2.12
C ALA A 191 1.24 -15.18 -2.86
N TRP A 192 2.50 -15.41 -2.50
CA TRP A 192 3.67 -14.64 -2.92
C TRP A 192 4.77 -15.51 -3.53
N SER A 193 4.40 -16.73 -3.92
CA SER A 193 5.29 -17.66 -4.59
C SER A 193 4.95 -17.75 -6.08
N THR A 194 5.89 -18.30 -6.84
CA THR A 194 5.68 -18.68 -8.25
C THR A 194 4.60 -19.75 -8.44
N SER A 195 4.11 -20.36 -7.36
CA SER A 195 3.00 -21.30 -7.36
C SER A 195 1.63 -20.62 -7.18
N ASN A 196 1.56 -19.30 -7.01
CA ASN A 196 0.30 -18.58 -6.99
C ASN A 196 -0.29 -18.55 -8.42
N THR A 197 -1.35 -19.32 -8.65
CA THR A 197 -2.06 -19.38 -9.95
C THR A 197 -2.74 -18.07 -10.31
N ASP A 198 -3.10 -17.26 -9.32
CA ASP A 198 -3.71 -15.95 -9.53
C ASP A 198 -2.65 -14.87 -9.87
N GLY A 199 -1.37 -15.21 -9.67
CA GLY A 199 -0.22 -14.38 -9.97
C GLY A 199 -0.05 -13.18 -9.03
N TYR A 200 1.17 -12.65 -9.00
CA TYR A 200 1.48 -11.32 -8.49
C TYR A 200 2.64 -10.74 -9.29
N VAL A 201 2.75 -9.41 -9.32
CA VAL A 201 3.92 -8.73 -9.88
C VAL A 201 4.44 -7.74 -8.84
N GLU A 202 5.72 -7.87 -8.50
CA GLU A 202 6.44 -6.93 -7.62
C GLU A 202 7.37 -6.05 -8.47
N GLY A 203 7.39 -4.76 -8.18
CA GLY A 203 8.33 -3.84 -8.80
C GLY A 203 8.40 -2.49 -8.11
N VAL A 204 9.02 -1.52 -8.79
CA VAL A 204 9.15 -0.13 -8.34
C VAL A 204 8.39 0.77 -9.32
N PRO A 205 7.48 1.64 -8.87
CA PRO A 205 6.85 2.62 -9.73
C PRO A 205 7.88 3.60 -10.30
N VAL A 206 7.85 3.78 -11.61
CA VAL A 206 8.68 4.74 -12.35
C VAL A 206 7.88 6.02 -12.61
N GLY A 207 6.56 5.90 -12.76
CA GLY A 207 5.69 7.05 -12.95
C GLY A 207 4.23 6.69 -13.24
N VAL A 208 3.40 7.72 -13.27
CA VAL A 208 1.98 7.64 -13.67
C VAL A 208 1.89 8.18 -15.10
N GLU A 209 1.48 7.35 -16.06
CA GLU A 209 1.30 7.77 -17.46
C GLU A 209 0.00 8.58 -17.64
N GLY A 210 -1.04 8.24 -16.89
CA GLY A 210 -2.31 8.94 -16.99
C GLY A 210 -3.35 8.48 -15.99
N VAL A 211 -4.32 9.36 -15.75
CA VAL A 211 -5.52 9.12 -14.96
C VAL A 211 -6.73 9.51 -15.81
N ARG A 212 -7.66 8.58 -16.01
CA ARG A 212 -8.86 8.78 -16.82
C ARG A 212 -10.09 8.38 -16.02
N TRP A 213 -11.04 9.31 -15.85
CA TRP A 213 -12.35 8.99 -15.29
C TRP A 213 -13.16 8.14 -16.28
N LEU A 214 -13.74 7.05 -15.81
CA LEU A 214 -14.57 6.14 -16.62
C LEU A 214 -16.04 6.53 -16.64
N ASP A 215 -16.44 7.43 -15.75
CA ASP A 215 -17.79 7.93 -15.60
C ASP A 215 -17.81 9.47 -15.53
N THR A 216 -18.98 10.05 -15.77
CA THR A 216 -19.17 11.52 -15.72
C THR A 216 -19.21 12.05 -14.29
N LEU A 217 -19.55 11.19 -13.32
CA LEU A 217 -19.63 11.53 -11.90
C LEU A 217 -18.30 11.43 -11.17
N GLN A 218 -17.23 11.00 -11.85
CA GLN A 218 -15.88 10.81 -11.29
C GLN A 218 -15.85 9.84 -10.11
N THR A 219 -16.66 8.78 -10.14
CA THR A 219 -16.67 7.75 -9.10
C THR A 219 -15.66 6.64 -9.36
N VAL A 220 -15.28 6.41 -10.63
CA VAL A 220 -14.34 5.35 -11.02
C VAL A 220 -13.28 5.90 -11.98
N ALA A 221 -12.01 5.65 -11.67
CA ALA A 221 -10.87 6.02 -12.48
C ALA A 221 -10.08 4.81 -12.96
N GLU A 222 -9.57 4.91 -14.18
CA GLU A 222 -8.49 4.08 -14.70
C GLU A 222 -7.18 4.84 -14.58
N VAL A 223 -6.19 4.23 -13.93
CA VAL A 223 -4.85 4.76 -13.73
C VAL A 223 -3.85 3.87 -14.44
N THR A 224 -2.97 4.47 -15.23
CA THR A 224 -1.88 3.75 -15.87
C THR A 224 -0.57 4.03 -15.14
N LEU A 225 0.02 2.99 -14.54
CA LEU A 225 1.31 3.05 -13.85
C LEU A 225 2.39 2.34 -14.65
N LEU A 226 3.57 2.93 -14.70
CA LEU A 226 4.78 2.29 -15.21
C LEU A 226 5.55 1.68 -14.04
N ILE A 227 5.77 0.38 -14.08
CA ILE A 227 6.48 -0.37 -13.05
C ILE A 227 7.73 -0.98 -13.65
N THR A 228 8.87 -0.82 -12.98
CA THR A 228 10.07 -1.58 -13.32
C THR A 228 10.21 -2.78 -12.40
N THR A 229 10.53 -3.94 -12.97
CA THR A 229 10.87 -5.14 -12.22
C THR A 229 12.33 -5.48 -12.48
N ALA A 230 13.02 -6.00 -11.47
CA ALA A 230 14.34 -6.58 -11.69
C ALA A 230 14.23 -7.66 -12.78
N GLY A 231 15.12 -7.60 -13.77
CA GLY A 231 15.27 -8.71 -14.71
C GLY A 231 15.82 -9.95 -13.99
N PRO A 232 15.57 -11.16 -14.52
CA PRO A 232 16.31 -12.34 -14.09
C PRO A 232 17.82 -12.19 -14.34
#